data_AF-A0A377ZCK8-F1
#
_entry.id   AF-A0A377ZCK8-F1
#
_cell.length_a   1.000
_cell.length_b   1.000
_cell.length_c   1.000
_cell.angle_alpha   90.00
_cell.angle_beta   90.00
_cell.angle_gamma   90.00
#
_symmetry.space_group_name_H-M   'P 1'
#
loop_
_entity.id
_entity.type
_entity.pdbx_description
1 polymer ?
#
loop_
_entity_poly.entity_id
_entity_poly.type
_entity_poly.pdbx_seq_one_letter_code
_entity_poly.pdbx_strand_id
1 'polypeptide(L)'
;MTQRALVAYSVGLMGLIVVKVLAPGFYSRQDIKTPVKIAIITLIMTQVMNLAFIGPLKHAGLSLSIGLAACLNAALLYWQLRKQKIFTPQPGWLAFLLRLIIAVLVMAAALLGVMHLMPEWSLGTMPFRLMRLLAVVIAGVVAYFATLLVLGFRVKEFVRRTA
;
A
#
# COMPACT_ATOMS: atom_id res chain seq x y z
N MET A 1 9.34 4.09 -19.38
CA MET A 1 7.91 4.47 -19.32
C MET A 1 7.10 3.61 -18.35
N THR A 2 7.35 2.30 -18.24
CA THR A 2 6.66 1.39 -17.29
C THR A 2 6.93 1.66 -15.81
N GLN A 3 8.14 2.11 -15.45
CA GLN A 3 8.51 2.42 -14.05
C GLN A 3 7.57 3.46 -13.40
N ARG A 4 7.20 4.51 -14.13
CA ARG A 4 6.29 5.56 -13.60
C ARG A 4 4.88 5.04 -13.39
N ALA A 5 4.40 4.15 -14.27
CA ALA A 5 3.11 3.49 -14.10
C ALA A 5 3.11 2.56 -12.88
N LEU A 6 4.19 1.78 -12.67
CA LEU A 6 4.32 0.93 -11.48
C LEU A 6 4.35 1.75 -10.18
N VAL A 7 5.11 2.85 -10.14
CA VAL A 7 5.17 3.72 -8.96
C VAL A 7 3.79 4.29 -8.62
N ALA A 8 3.02 4.70 -9.62
CA ALA A 8 1.66 5.20 -9.42
C ALA A 8 0.70 4.09 -8.91
N TYR A 9 0.85 2.85 -9.40
CA TYR A 9 0.06 1.70 -8.92
C TYR A 9 0.37 1.31 -7.47
N SER A 10 1.63 1.44 -7.03
CA SER A 10 2.03 1.12 -5.65
C SER A 10 1.25 1.93 -4.61
N VAL A 11 0.93 3.19 -4.92
CA VAL A 11 0.10 4.05 -4.05
C VAL A 11 -1.32 3.49 -3.92
N GLY A 12 -1.89 3.00 -5.03
CA GLY A 12 -3.23 2.41 -5.03
C GLY A 12 -3.33 1.06 -4.35
N LEU A 13 -2.24 0.30 -4.32
CA LEU A 13 -2.20 -1.04 -3.74
C LEU A 13 -2.52 -1.01 -2.24
N MET A 14 -2.03 0.01 -1.50
CA MET A 14 -2.40 0.24 -0.10
C MET A 14 -3.90 0.50 0.05
N GLY A 15 -4.46 1.42 -0.74
CA GLY A 15 -5.89 1.72 -0.69
C GLY A 15 -6.77 0.50 -1.00
N LEU A 16 -6.38 -0.31 -1.99
CA LEU A 16 -7.11 -1.52 -2.39
C LEU A 16 -7.13 -2.59 -1.29
N ILE A 17 -6.00 -2.82 -0.61
CA ILE A 17 -5.94 -3.75 0.51
C ILE A 17 -6.83 -3.26 1.66
N VAL A 18 -6.77 -1.98 1.98
CA VAL A 18 -7.57 -1.39 3.06
C VAL A 18 -9.07 -1.49 2.75
N VAL A 19 -9.51 -1.21 1.52
CA VAL A 19 -10.91 -1.41 1.10
C VAL A 19 -11.35 -2.87 1.25
N LYS A 20 -10.50 -3.84 0.88
CA LYS A 20 -10.80 -5.28 1.04
C LYS A 20 -10.93 -5.72 2.50
N VAL A 21 -10.25 -5.05 3.43
CA VAL A 21 -10.36 -5.33 4.87
C VAL A 21 -11.58 -4.63 5.48
N LEU A 22 -11.89 -3.38 5.08
CA LEU A 22 -13.01 -2.64 5.65
C LEU A 22 -14.38 -3.06 5.08
N ALA A 23 -14.47 -3.43 3.80
CA ALA A 23 -15.74 -3.77 3.18
C ALA A 23 -16.47 -4.95 3.86
N PRO A 24 -15.80 -6.08 4.20
CA PRO A 24 -16.41 -7.17 4.98
C PRO A 24 -16.94 -6.71 6.36
N GLY A 25 -16.34 -5.68 6.96
CA GLY A 25 -16.82 -5.10 8.22
C GLY A 25 -18.23 -4.54 8.11
N PHE A 26 -18.54 -3.85 7.00
CA PHE A 26 -19.91 -3.37 6.72
C PHE A 26 -20.84 -4.49 6.28
N TYR A 27 -20.37 -5.44 5.47
CA TYR A 27 -21.17 -6.59 5.03
C TYR A 27 -21.60 -7.50 6.19
N SER A 28 -20.72 -7.71 7.18
CA SER A 28 -21.05 -8.49 8.39
C SER A 28 -22.16 -7.87 9.24
N ARG A 29 -22.37 -6.55 9.10
CA ARG A 29 -23.41 -5.77 9.80
C ARG A 29 -24.69 -5.61 8.98
N GLN A 30 -24.80 -6.30 7.83
CA GLN A 30 -25.87 -6.14 6.84
C GLN A 30 -25.97 -4.72 6.23
N ASP A 31 -24.96 -3.88 6.43
CA ASP A 31 -24.90 -2.50 5.91
C ASP A 31 -24.30 -2.46 4.50
N ILE A 32 -25.04 -2.97 3.51
CA ILE A 32 -24.59 -2.99 2.11
C ILE A 32 -24.64 -1.61 1.43
N LYS A 33 -25.50 -0.70 1.92
CA LYS A 33 -25.77 0.58 1.26
C LYS A 33 -24.62 1.57 1.41
N THR A 34 -23.93 1.51 2.55
CA THR A 34 -22.88 2.45 2.94
C THR A 34 -21.62 2.31 2.07
N PRO A 35 -21.05 1.10 1.88
CA PRO A 35 -19.93 0.88 0.97
C PRO A 35 -20.25 1.27 -0.47
N VAL A 36 -21.46 0.98 -0.95
CA VAL A 36 -21.88 1.30 -2.33
C VAL A 36 -21.95 2.81 -2.56
N LYS A 37 -22.52 3.58 -1.63
CA LYS A 37 -22.52 5.06 -1.72
C LYS A 37 -21.11 5.63 -1.76
N ILE A 38 -20.21 5.13 -0.92
CA ILE A 38 -18.80 5.55 -0.88
C ILE A 38 -18.09 5.19 -2.19
N ALA A 39 -18.34 3.99 -2.73
CA ALA A 39 -17.78 3.55 -4.00
C ALA A 39 -18.23 4.45 -5.17
N ILE A 40 -19.50 4.86 -5.20
CA ILE A 40 -20.01 5.80 -6.23
C ILE A 40 -19.34 7.17 -6.10
N ILE A 41 -19.25 7.73 -4.89
CA ILE A 41 -18.55 9.01 -4.64
C ILE A 41 -17.09 8.91 -5.09
N THR A 42 -16.44 7.80 -4.75
CA THR A 42 -15.05 7.53 -5.16
C THR A 42 -14.97 7.49 -6.68
N LEU A 43 -15.86 6.77 -7.36
CA LEU A 43 -15.85 6.64 -8.81
C LEU A 43 -16.00 8.01 -9.50
N ILE A 44 -16.91 8.86 -9.01
CA ILE A 44 -17.09 10.23 -9.49
C ILE A 44 -15.80 11.04 -9.29
N MET A 45 -15.20 10.98 -8.10
CA MET A 45 -13.93 11.64 -7.81
C MET A 45 -12.79 11.13 -8.70
N THR A 46 -12.73 9.83 -8.99
CA THR A 46 -11.76 9.26 -9.93
C THR A 46 -11.90 9.89 -11.31
N GLN A 47 -13.12 10.08 -11.80
CA GLN A 47 -13.33 10.69 -13.12
C GLN A 47 -12.98 12.17 -13.13
N VAL A 48 -13.30 12.92 -12.06
CA VAL A 48 -12.86 14.31 -11.91
C VAL A 48 -11.33 14.40 -11.87
N MET A 49 -10.67 13.51 -11.12
CA MET A 49 -9.21 13.43 -11.07
C MET A 49 -8.61 13.03 -12.43
N ASN A 50 -9.22 12.09 -13.15
CA ASN A 50 -8.80 11.71 -14.49
C ASN A 50 -8.84 12.91 -15.44
N LEU A 51 -9.93 13.69 -15.44
CA LEU A 51 -10.06 14.91 -16.25
C LEU A 51 -9.06 15.99 -15.85
N ALA A 52 -8.78 16.15 -14.55
CA ALA A 52 -7.79 17.11 -14.07
C ALA A 52 -6.34 16.70 -14.42
N PHE A 53 -6.02 15.40 -14.35
CA PHE A 53 -4.66 14.89 -14.56
C PHE A 53 -4.33 14.53 -16.01
N ILE A 54 -5.33 14.44 -16.90
CA ILE A 54 -5.09 14.11 -18.31
C ILE A 54 -4.24 15.17 -19.04
N GLY A 55 -4.39 16.44 -18.65
CA GLY A 55 -3.61 17.56 -19.19
C GLY A 55 -2.11 17.48 -18.83
N PRO A 56 -1.73 17.56 -17.53
CA PRO A 56 -0.34 17.66 -17.13
C PRO A 56 0.43 16.33 -17.14
N LEU A 57 -0.22 15.18 -16.90
CA LEU A 57 0.46 13.90 -16.61
C LEU A 57 0.17 12.77 -17.62
N LYS A 58 -0.62 13.02 -18.68
CA LYS A 58 -1.02 12.02 -19.69
C LYS A 58 -1.40 10.67 -19.03
N HIS A 59 -0.77 9.57 -19.43
CA HIS A 59 -1.05 8.22 -18.89
C HIS A 59 -0.63 8.01 -17.43
N ALA A 60 0.37 8.74 -16.93
CA ALA A 60 0.77 8.65 -15.52
C ALA A 60 -0.30 9.25 -14.59
N GLY A 61 -1.06 10.22 -15.11
CA GLY A 61 -2.19 10.84 -14.42
C GLY A 61 -3.29 9.83 -14.10
N LEU A 62 -3.67 9.01 -15.09
CA LEU A 62 -4.70 7.98 -14.92
C LEU A 62 -4.33 6.95 -13.84
N SER A 63 -3.08 6.49 -13.83
CA SER A 63 -2.60 5.56 -12.80
C SER A 63 -2.57 6.20 -11.40
N LEU A 64 -2.24 7.49 -11.30
CA LEU A 64 -2.23 8.21 -10.04
C LEU A 64 -3.66 8.43 -9.52
N SER A 65 -4.61 8.74 -10.41
CA SER A 65 -6.02 8.88 -10.07
C SER A 65 -6.59 7.62 -9.45
N ILE A 66 -6.30 6.45 -10.02
CA ILE A 66 -6.76 5.16 -9.49
C ILE A 66 -6.18 4.95 -8.08
N GLY A 67 -4.92 5.29 -7.87
CA GLY A 67 -4.28 5.17 -6.56
C GLY A 67 -4.87 6.11 -5.52
N LEU A 68 -5.07 7.38 -5.88
CA LEU A 68 -5.70 8.38 -5.02
C LEU A 68 -7.16 8.04 -4.72
N ALA A 69 -7.90 7.54 -5.72
CA ALA A 69 -9.26 7.06 -5.56
C ALA A 69 -9.34 5.89 -4.56
N ALA A 70 -8.42 4.92 -4.64
CA ALA A 70 -8.37 3.82 -3.68
C ALA A 70 -8.09 4.32 -2.25
N CYS A 71 -7.17 5.28 -2.09
CA CYS A 71 -6.91 5.92 -0.80
C CYS A 71 -8.13 6.71 -0.28
N LEU A 72 -8.82 7.43 -1.15
CA LEU A 72 -10.02 8.19 -0.81
C LEU A 72 -11.17 7.26 -0.39
N ASN A 73 -11.36 6.14 -1.10
CA ASN A 73 -12.33 5.10 -0.74
C ASN A 73 -12.03 4.51 0.65
N ALA A 74 -10.78 4.12 0.87
CA ALA A 74 -10.32 3.61 2.17
C ALA A 74 -10.55 4.63 3.30
N ALA A 75 -10.22 5.90 3.07
CA ALA A 75 -10.39 6.97 4.05
C ALA A 75 -11.88 7.22 4.37
N LEU A 76 -12.75 7.25 3.35
CA LEU A 76 -14.18 7.41 3.54
C LEU A 76 -14.81 6.23 4.28
N LEU A 77 -14.43 4.99 3.96
CA LEU A 77 -14.86 3.79 4.69
C LEU A 77 -14.43 3.86 6.15
N TYR A 78 -13.17 4.24 6.41
CA TYR A 78 -12.65 4.38 7.77
C TYR A 78 -13.38 5.47 8.56
N TRP A 79 -13.59 6.64 7.94
CA TRP A 79 -14.31 7.74 8.57
C TRP A 79 -15.75 7.37 8.92
N GLN A 80 -16.44 6.67 8.01
CA GLN A 80 -17.80 6.21 8.23
C GLN A 80 -17.88 5.16 9.34
N LEU A 81 -16.91 4.26 9.42
CA LEU A 81 -16.82 3.25 10.48
C LEU A 81 -16.60 3.91 11.86
N ARG A 82 -15.79 4.97 11.90
CA ARG A 82 -15.58 5.79 13.10
C ARG A 82 -16.83 6.59 13.48
N LYS A 83 -17.51 7.17 12.50
CA LYS A 83 -18.74 7.97 12.70
C LYS A 83 -19.87 7.10 13.26
N GLN A 84 -19.99 5.86 12.81
CA GLN A 84 -20.96 4.90 13.34
C GLN A 84 -20.54 4.31 14.71
N LYS A 85 -19.43 4.77 15.30
CA LYS A 85 -18.83 4.26 16.55
C LYS A 85 -18.59 2.73 16.55
N ILE A 86 -18.51 2.12 15.37
CA ILE A 86 -18.29 0.67 15.22
C ILE A 86 -16.84 0.31 15.53
N PHE A 87 -15.92 1.26 15.30
CA PHE A 87 -14.49 1.07 15.54
C PHE A 87 -13.92 2.19 16.41
N THR A 88 -13.47 1.83 17.61
CA THR A 88 -12.62 2.68 18.45
C THR A 88 -11.16 2.27 18.21
N PRO A 89 -10.30 3.17 17.71
CA PRO A 89 -8.89 2.84 17.50
C PRO A 89 -8.25 2.54 18.86
N GLN A 90 -7.62 1.36 18.97
CA GLN A 90 -6.87 1.01 20.16
C GLN A 90 -5.68 1.97 20.35
N PRO A 91 -5.32 2.34 21.59
CA PRO A 91 -4.13 3.12 21.86
C PRO A 91 -2.87 2.36 21.39
N GLY A 92 -1.91 3.04 20.77
CA GLY A 92 -0.65 2.45 20.28
C GLY A 92 -0.44 2.46 18.76
N TRP A 93 -1.45 2.88 17.97
CA TRP A 93 -1.34 2.98 16.51
C TRP A 93 -0.20 3.88 16.03
N LEU A 94 0.10 4.97 16.76
CA LEU A 94 1.12 5.93 16.35
C LEU A 94 2.53 5.33 16.47
N ALA A 95 2.80 4.57 17.53
CA ALA A 95 4.05 3.83 17.69
C ALA A 95 4.19 2.73 16.62
N PHE A 96 3.11 2.01 16.31
CA PHE A 96 3.09 1.02 15.24
C PHE A 96 3.40 1.64 13.87
N LEU A 97 2.74 2.76 13.53
CA LEU A 97 2.96 3.47 12.27
C LEU A 97 4.39 3.99 12.15
N LEU A 98 4.95 4.57 13.22
CA LEU A 98 6.34 5.02 13.23
C LEU A 98 7.31 3.86 12.97
N ARG A 99 7.12 2.73 13.65
CA ARG A 99 7.96 1.54 13.44
C ARG A 99 7.86 1.00 12.01
N LEU A 100 6.65 1.01 11.44
CA LEU A 100 6.42 0.58 10.05
C LEU A 100 7.11 1.52 9.05
N ILE A 101 7.00 2.83 9.25
CA ILE A 101 7.68 3.83 8.40
C ILE A 101 9.19 3.63 8.44
N ILE A 102 9.76 3.42 9.63
CA ILE A 102 11.20 3.15 9.78
C ILE A 102 11.59 1.87 9.04
N ALA A 103 10.83 0.77 9.17
CA ALA A 103 11.11 -0.47 8.47
C ALA A 103 11.06 -0.32 6.94
N VAL A 104 10.11 0.45 6.42
CA VAL A 104 10.00 0.75 4.99
C VAL A 104 11.17 1.62 4.52
N LEU A 105 11.59 2.61 5.31
CA LEU A 105 12.74 3.46 4.98
C LEU A 105 14.06 2.67 4.94
N VAL A 106 14.27 1.77 5.90
CA VAL A 106 15.47 0.91 5.93
C VAL A 106 15.47 -0.05 4.74
N MET A 107 14.32 -0.66 4.42
CA MET A 107 14.19 -1.49 3.22
C MET A 107 14.49 -0.69 1.94
N ALA A 108 13.96 0.54 1.84
CA ALA A 108 14.22 1.41 0.69
C ALA A 108 15.71 1.78 0.57
N ALA A 109 16.37 2.12 1.68
CA ALA A 109 17.80 2.41 1.71
C ALA A 109 18.65 1.20 1.32
N ALA A 110 18.31 0.00 1.82
CA ALA A 110 18.99 -1.25 1.46
C ALA A 110 18.84 -1.56 -0.03
N LEU A 111 17.63 -1.41 -0.59
CA LEU A 111 17.38 -1.60 -2.02
C LEU A 111 18.16 -0.59 -2.88
N LEU A 112 18.22 0.68 -2.48
CA LEU A 112 19.01 1.70 -3.16
C LEU A 112 20.52 1.38 -3.12
N GLY A 113 21.03 0.90 -1.98
CA GLY A 113 22.42 0.46 -1.83
C GLY A 113 22.76 -0.72 -2.74
N VAL A 114 21.90 -1.76 -2.77
CA VAL A 114 22.06 -2.90 -3.69
C VAL A 114 21.99 -2.46 -5.15
N MET A 115 21.10 -1.52 -5.46
CA MET A 115 20.95 -0.98 -6.81
C MET A 115 22.16 -0.13 -7.24
N HIS A 116 22.88 0.49 -6.31
CA HIS A 116 24.11 1.24 -6.60
C HIS A 116 25.33 0.34 -6.81
N LEU A 117 25.38 -0.82 -6.13
CA LEU A 117 26.42 -1.84 -6.36
C LEU A 117 26.18 -2.65 -7.64
N MET A 118 24.95 -2.70 -8.16
CA MET A 118 24.63 -3.54 -9.32
C MET A 118 25.07 -2.89 -10.64
N PRO A 119 25.73 -3.66 -11.53
CA PRO A 119 26.03 -3.20 -12.89
C PRO A 119 24.74 -3.02 -13.70
N GLU A 120 24.82 -2.26 -14.80
CA GLU A 120 23.66 -1.92 -15.60
C GLU A 120 22.76 -3.13 -15.93
N TRP A 121 21.45 -2.93 -15.79
CA TRP A 121 20.42 -3.93 -16.08
C TRP A 121 20.41 -4.39 -17.55
N SER A 122 21.14 -3.68 -18.42
CA SER A 122 21.35 -3.98 -19.84
C SER A 122 22.37 -5.14 -20.07
N LEU A 123 23.27 -5.39 -19.12
CA LEU A 123 24.37 -6.34 -19.28
C LEU A 123 23.98 -7.77 -18.86
N GLY A 124 23.94 -8.68 -19.84
CA GLY A 124 23.78 -10.13 -19.66
C GLY A 124 22.55 -10.72 -20.35
N THR A 125 22.53 -12.05 -20.47
CA THR A 125 21.41 -12.82 -21.04
C THR A 125 20.19 -12.81 -20.10
N MET A 126 19.01 -13.10 -20.64
CA MET A 126 17.71 -13.10 -19.92
C MET A 126 17.73 -13.81 -18.53
N PRO A 127 18.38 -14.97 -18.34
CA PRO A 127 18.41 -15.65 -17.04
C PRO A 127 19.23 -14.90 -15.98
N PHE A 128 20.33 -14.25 -16.37
CA PHE A 128 21.15 -13.46 -15.43
C PHE A 128 20.41 -12.23 -14.93
N ARG A 129 19.58 -11.60 -15.79
CA ARG A 129 18.72 -10.48 -15.37
C ARG A 129 17.66 -10.94 -14.36
N LEU A 130 17.06 -12.12 -14.59
CA LEU A 130 16.09 -12.70 -13.68
C LEU A 130 16.71 -13.04 -12.32
N MET A 131 17.90 -13.63 -12.31
CA MET A 131 18.64 -13.95 -11.09
C MET A 131 18.99 -12.71 -10.28
N ARG A 132 19.47 -11.64 -10.95
CA ARG A 132 19.72 -10.34 -10.29
C ARG A 132 18.45 -9.76 -9.69
N LEU A 133 17.33 -9.80 -10.42
CA LEU A 133 16.04 -9.32 -9.92
C LEU A 133 15.60 -10.11 -8.66
N LEU A 134 15.71 -11.44 -8.69
CA LEU A 134 15.41 -12.30 -7.54
C LEU A 134 16.29 -11.97 -6.34
N ALA A 135 17.59 -11.76 -6.54
CA ALA A 135 18.51 -11.38 -5.47
C ALA A 135 18.12 -10.05 -4.82
N VAL A 136 17.73 -9.05 -5.60
CA VAL A 136 17.26 -7.75 -5.10
C VAL A 136 15.96 -7.90 -4.30
N VAL A 137 15.01 -8.70 -4.80
CA VAL A 137 13.75 -8.97 -4.10
C VAL A 137 14.01 -9.67 -2.77
N ILE A 138 14.85 -10.71 -2.76
CA ILE A 138 15.21 -11.44 -1.53
C ILE A 138 15.92 -10.51 -0.54
N ALA A 139 16.87 -9.68 -1.00
CA ALA A 139 17.54 -8.70 -0.16
C ALA A 139 16.56 -7.71 0.47
N GLY A 140 15.58 -7.20 -0.30
CA GLY A 140 14.52 -6.34 0.20
C GLY A 140 13.64 -7.03 1.25
N VAL A 141 13.23 -8.28 1.00
CA VAL A 141 12.45 -9.09 1.95
C VAL A 141 13.22 -9.29 3.25
N VAL A 142 14.49 -9.70 3.16
CA VAL A 142 15.35 -9.93 4.32
C VAL A 142 15.56 -8.64 5.10
N ALA A 143 15.85 -7.51 4.44
CA ALA A 143 16.02 -6.22 5.09
C ALA A 143 14.74 -5.77 5.83
N TYR A 144 13.58 -5.93 5.20
CA TYR A 144 12.29 -5.58 5.80
C TYR A 144 11.99 -6.42 7.05
N PHE A 145 12.08 -7.76 6.94
CA PHE A 145 11.82 -8.65 8.08
C PHE A 145 12.87 -8.52 9.18
N ALA A 146 14.15 -8.37 8.85
CA ALA A 146 15.20 -8.13 9.84
C ALA A 146 14.95 -6.83 10.60
N THR A 147 14.58 -5.76 9.90
CA THR A 147 14.29 -4.47 10.53
C THR A 147 13.06 -4.55 11.43
N LEU A 148 11.99 -5.22 10.99
CA LEU A 148 10.82 -5.48 11.83
C LEU A 148 11.17 -6.26 13.11
N LEU A 149 12.00 -7.31 12.99
CA LEU A 149 12.46 -8.08 14.15
C LEU A 149 13.27 -7.22 15.13
N VAL A 150 14.16 -6.36 14.62
CA VAL A 150 14.97 -5.42 15.42
C VAL A 150 14.10 -4.35 16.10
N LEU A 151 13.10 -3.82 15.41
CA LEU A 151 12.12 -2.87 15.97
C LEU A 151 11.12 -3.51 16.96
N GLY A 152 11.30 -4.79 17.27
CA GLY A 152 10.53 -5.48 18.29
C GLY A 152 9.10 -5.81 17.86
N PHE A 153 8.83 -5.93 16.55
CA PHE A 153 7.59 -6.52 16.07
C PHE A 153 7.55 -8.00 16.46
N ARG A 154 6.96 -8.30 17.62
CA ARG A 154 6.70 -9.66 18.03
C ARG A 154 5.48 -10.15 17.26
N VAL A 155 5.69 -11.03 16.28
CA VAL A 155 4.61 -11.82 15.62
C VAL A 155 3.68 -12.48 16.65
N LYS A 156 4.20 -12.74 17.86
CA LYS A 156 3.49 -13.27 19.02
C LYS A 156 2.42 -12.34 19.63
N GLU A 157 2.39 -11.03 19.37
CA GLU A 157 1.32 -10.14 19.87
C GLU A 157 0.01 -10.27 19.09
N PHE A 158 0.05 -10.76 17.84
CA PHE A 158 -1.14 -10.94 17.00
C PHE A 158 -1.67 -12.37 16.96
N VAL A 159 -0.94 -13.34 17.51
CA VAL A 159 -1.50 -14.66 17.79
C VAL A 159 -2.45 -14.47 18.96
N ARG A 160 -3.73 -14.26 18.67
CA ARG A 160 -4.81 -14.43 19.66
C ARG A 160 -4.56 -15.76 20.36
N ARG A 161 -4.14 -15.71 21.62
CA ARG A 161 -4.44 -16.79 22.54
C ARG A 161 -5.96 -16.78 22.67
N THR A 162 -6.63 -17.57 21.84
CA THR A 162 -7.92 -18.14 22.21
C THR A 162 -7.67 -18.90 23.52
N ALA A 163 -8.03 -18.27 24.62
CA ALA A 163 -8.28 -18.91 25.90
C ALA A 163 -9.80 -18.98 26.05
#